data_AF-A0A434CI93-F1
#
_entry.id   AF-A0A434CI93-F1
#
_cell.length_a   1.000
_cell.length_b   1.000
_cell.length_c   1.000
_cell.angle_alpha   90.00
_cell.angle_beta   90.00
_cell.angle_gamma   90.00
#
_symmetry.space_group_name_H-M   'P 1'
#
loop_
_entity.id
_entity.type
_entity.pdbx_description
1 polymer ?
#
loop_
_entity_poly.entity_id
_entity_poly.type
_entity_poly.pdbx_seq_one_letter_code
_entity_poly.pdbx_strand_id
1 'polypeptide(L)'
;SVYDDPRVLANARVGAGTTRHLPVVRDTIANYMGSEPDLPAWAELSSDMIPVALGKYFAGQSGSAKESLDALKTQVDDLVAKS
;
A
#
# COMPACT_ATOMS: atom_id res chain seq x y z
N SER A 1 9.87 21.46 2.51
CA SER A 1 9.07 20.53 1.68
C SER A 1 7.75 21.21 1.32
N VAL A 2 6.93 20.70 0.37
CA VAL A 2 5.56 21.22 0.12
C VAL A 2 4.73 21.21 1.41
N TYR A 3 5.00 20.25 2.32
CA TYR A 3 4.37 20.16 3.63
C TYR A 3 4.65 21.33 4.59
N ASP A 4 5.69 22.13 4.33
CA ASP A 4 6.10 23.23 5.20
C ASP A 4 5.85 24.61 4.55
N ASP A 5 5.25 24.67 3.35
CA ASP A 5 4.97 25.93 2.65
C ASP A 5 3.88 26.72 3.39
N PRO A 6 4.08 28.01 3.71
CA PRO A 6 3.10 28.82 4.43
C PRO A 6 1.70 28.86 3.78
N ARG A 7 1.63 28.77 2.44
CA ARG A 7 0.37 28.75 1.69
C ARG A 7 -0.38 27.43 1.89
N VAL A 8 0.35 26.33 2.06
CA VAL A 8 -0.21 24.99 2.33
C VAL A 8 -0.73 24.92 3.76
N LEU A 9 0.01 25.47 4.72
CA LEU A 9 -0.40 25.54 6.13
C LEU A 9 -1.64 26.42 6.32
N ALA A 10 -1.72 27.57 5.62
CA ALA A 10 -2.91 28.43 5.64
C ALA A 10 -4.18 27.73 5.13
N ASN A 11 -4.03 26.70 4.30
CA ASN A 11 -5.13 25.90 3.75
C ASN A 11 -5.45 24.63 4.56
N ALA A 12 -4.73 24.36 5.65
CA ALA A 12 -4.91 23.20 6.52
C ALA A 12 -6.11 23.39 7.49
N ARG A 13 -7.28 23.65 6.90
CA ARG A 13 -8.55 23.89 7.61
C ARG A 13 -9.62 22.88 7.22
N VAL A 14 -10.73 22.84 7.95
CA VAL A 14 -11.86 21.96 7.63
C VAL A 14 -12.71 22.57 6.51
N GLY A 15 -12.66 21.99 5.31
CA GLY A 15 -13.51 22.30 4.16
C GLY A 15 -13.22 21.42 2.93
N ALA A 16 -13.96 21.62 1.84
CA ALA A 16 -13.68 20.99 0.55
C ALA A 16 -12.36 21.52 -0.04
N GLY A 17 -11.58 20.66 -0.72
CA GLY A 17 -10.32 21.07 -1.36
C GLY A 17 -9.20 21.47 -0.38
N THR A 18 -9.24 21.00 0.86
CA THR A 18 -8.30 21.43 1.92
C THR A 18 -7.11 20.49 2.07
N THR A 19 -5.99 21.04 2.58
CA THR A 19 -4.73 20.32 2.83
C THR A 19 -4.66 19.67 4.22
N ARG A 20 -5.79 19.59 4.94
CA ARG A 20 -5.83 19.09 6.33
C ARG A 20 -5.34 17.64 6.50
N HIS A 21 -5.37 16.86 5.42
CA HIS A 21 -4.96 15.46 5.40
C HIS A 21 -3.45 15.31 5.11
N LEU A 22 -2.76 16.39 4.69
CA LEU A 22 -1.35 16.33 4.34
C LEU A 22 -0.43 15.87 5.49
N PRO A 23 -0.68 16.16 6.78
CA PRO A 23 0.09 15.56 7.87
C PRO A 23 0.01 14.04 7.88
N VAL A 24 -1.19 13.48 7.66
CA VAL A 24 -1.39 12.02 7.59
C VAL A 24 -0.72 11.44 6.35
N VAL A 25 -0.78 12.13 5.21
CA VAL A 25 -0.06 11.70 4.00
C VAL A 25 1.45 11.72 4.23
N ARG A 26 1.99 12.76 4.87
CA ARG A 26 3.42 12.86 5.22
C ARG A 26 3.84 11.73 6.16
N ASP A 27 3.03 11.44 7.17
CA ASP A 27 3.25 10.34 8.09
C ASP A 27 3.22 8.99 7.37
N THR A 28 2.24 8.79 6.47
CA THR A 28 2.16 7.63 5.58
C THR A 28 3.44 7.46 4.77
N ILE A 29 3.91 8.51 4.12
CA ILE A 29 5.15 8.50 3.32
C ILE A 29 6.37 8.19 4.18
N ALA A 30 6.47 8.80 5.36
CA ALA A 30 7.65 8.69 6.20
C ALA A 30 7.77 7.33 6.89
N ASN A 31 6.63 6.74 7.30
CA ASN A 31 6.62 5.61 8.22
C ASN A 31 5.97 4.35 7.66
N TYR A 32 5.14 4.46 6.62
CA TYR A 32 4.31 3.35 6.15
C TYR A 32 4.49 3.03 4.67
N MET A 33 5.06 3.96 3.89
CA MET A 33 5.35 3.73 2.48
C MET A 33 6.58 2.83 2.39
N GLY A 34 6.34 1.57 2.04
CA GLY A 34 7.42 0.61 1.79
C GLY A 34 8.30 1.10 0.65
N SER A 35 9.62 1.02 0.82
CA SER A 35 10.54 1.07 -0.30
C SER A 35 10.38 -0.21 -1.13
N GLU A 36 10.74 -0.14 -2.41
CA GLU A 36 11.03 -1.35 -3.18
C GLU A 36 12.07 -2.17 -2.39
N PRO A 37 11.73 -3.38 -1.90
CA PRO A 37 12.73 -4.24 -1.29
C PRO A 37 13.69 -4.71 -2.37
N ASP A 38 14.97 -4.85 -2.01
CA ASP A 38 15.98 -5.50 -2.86
C ASP A 38 15.72 -7.00 -2.89
N LEU A 39 14.66 -7.37 -3.60
CA LEU A 39 14.13 -8.72 -3.72
C LEU A 39 13.89 -8.97 -5.21
N PRO A 40 14.61 -9.91 -5.85
CA PRO A 40 14.48 -10.16 -7.29
C PRO A 40 13.04 -10.44 -7.75
N ALA A 41 12.24 -11.11 -6.91
CA ALA A 41 10.83 -11.40 -7.17
C ALA A 41 9.87 -10.21 -6.96
N TRP A 42 10.35 -9.05 -6.49
CA TRP A 42 9.48 -7.96 -6.07
C TRP A 42 8.59 -7.42 -7.19
N ALA A 43 9.10 -7.34 -8.42
CA ALA A 43 8.32 -6.87 -9.57
C ALA A 43 7.06 -7.75 -9.79
N GLU A 44 7.21 -9.07 -9.68
CA GLU A 44 6.10 -10.03 -9.80
C GLU A 44 5.15 -9.95 -8.60
N LEU A 45 5.70 -9.87 -7.39
CA LEU A 45 4.91 -9.76 -6.16
C LEU A 45 4.03 -8.51 -6.14
N SER A 46 4.61 -7.36 -6.44
CA SER A 46 3.98 -6.05 -6.31
C SER A 46 2.99 -5.72 -7.43
N SER A 47 3.25 -6.21 -8.65
CA SER A 47 2.48 -5.82 -9.84
C SER A 47 1.47 -6.86 -10.29
N ASP A 48 1.63 -8.13 -9.92
CA ASP A 48 0.73 -9.21 -10.35
C ASP A 48 0.17 -9.99 -9.17
N MET A 49 1.01 -10.68 -8.40
CA MET A 49 0.55 -11.68 -7.42
C MET A 49 -0.31 -11.08 -6.30
N ILE A 50 0.20 -10.07 -5.58
CA ILE A 50 -0.53 -9.44 -4.46
C ILE A 50 -1.79 -8.72 -4.98
N PRO A 51 -1.72 -7.86 -6.02
CA PRO A 51 -2.91 -7.19 -6.55
C PRO A 51 -3.99 -8.14 -7.05
N VAL A 52 -3.63 -9.20 -7.77
CA VAL A 52 -4.60 -10.18 -8.30
C VAL A 52 -5.29 -10.94 -7.17
N ALA A 53 -4.54 -11.38 -6.15
CA ALA A 53 -5.11 -12.09 -5.00
C ALA A 53 -6.10 -11.20 -4.22
N LEU A 54 -5.73 -9.94 -3.97
CA LEU A 54 -6.62 -8.98 -3.31
C LEU A 54 -7.83 -8.64 -4.18
N GLY A 55 -7.66 -8.50 -5.49
CA GLY A 55 -8.74 -8.28 -6.44
C GLY A 55 -9.78 -9.41 -6.41
N LYS A 56 -9.33 -10.67 -6.37
CA LYS A 56 -10.21 -11.84 -6.22
C LYS A 56 -10.97 -11.81 -4.89
N TYR A 57 -10.31 -11.44 -3.79
CA TYR A 57 -10.96 -11.28 -2.49
C TYR A 57 -12.05 -10.21 -2.51
N PHE A 58 -11.74 -9.01 -3.00
CA PHE A 58 -12.72 -7.93 -3.07
C PHE A 58 -13.86 -8.20 -4.07
N ALA A 59 -13.63 -9.04 -5.07
CA ALA A 59 -14.66 -9.52 -5.98
C ALA A 59 -15.54 -10.64 -5.40
N GLY A 60 -15.30 -11.08 -4.15
CA GLY A 60 -16.05 -12.16 -3.51
C GLY A 60 -15.73 -13.55 -4.07
N GLN A 61 -14.57 -13.71 -4.73
CA GLN A 61 -14.13 -14.97 -5.33
C GLN A 61 -13.26 -15.81 -4.38
N SER A 62 -13.05 -15.34 -3.16
CA SER A 62 -12.42 -16.10 -2.08
C SER A 62 -13.28 -16.06 -0.82
N GLY A 63 -12.94 -16.92 0.15
CA GLY A 63 -13.65 -17.03 1.42
C GLY A 63 -13.36 -15.85 2.35
N SER A 64 -12.88 -16.14 3.55
CA SER A 64 -12.54 -15.12 4.52
C SER A 64 -11.28 -14.32 4.13
N ALA A 65 -11.13 -13.13 4.72
CA ALA A 65 -9.91 -12.35 4.61
C ALA A 65 -8.69 -13.15 5.06
N LYS A 66 -8.84 -13.92 6.15
CA LYS A 66 -7.77 -14.77 6.69
C LYS A 66 -7.36 -15.85 5.69
N GLU A 67 -8.29 -16.61 5.14
CA GLU A 67 -7.99 -17.65 4.15
C GLU A 67 -7.31 -17.06 2.91
N SER A 68 -7.76 -15.88 2.46
CA SER A 68 -7.18 -15.18 1.31
C SER A 68 -5.73 -14.74 1.56
N LEU A 69 -5.45 -14.18 2.74
CA LEU A 69 -4.11 -13.75 3.12
C LEU A 69 -3.18 -14.92 3.43
N ASP A 70 -3.69 -16.00 4.03
CA ASP A 70 -2.92 -17.23 4.29
C ASP A 70 -2.51 -17.88 2.95
N ALA A 71 -3.41 -17.96 1.97
CA ALA A 71 -3.11 -18.48 0.64
C ALA A 71 -2.14 -17.58 -0.14
N LEU A 72 -2.27 -16.25 -0.03
CA LEU A 72 -1.33 -15.30 -0.61
C LEU A 72 0.06 -15.45 0.02
N LYS A 73 0.14 -15.60 1.35
CA LYS A 73 1.39 -15.82 2.05
C LYS A 73 2.13 -17.05 1.52
N THR A 74 1.44 -18.18 1.34
CA THR A 74 2.06 -19.39 0.78
C THR A 74 2.64 -19.15 -0.62
N GLN A 75 1.90 -18.46 -1.50
CA GLN A 75 2.38 -18.13 -2.85
C GLN A 75 3.61 -17.22 -2.83
N VAL A 76 3.61 -16.22 -1.95
CA VAL A 76 4.75 -15.32 -1.76
C VAL A 76 5.96 -16.08 -1.25
N ASP A 77 5.80 -16.90 -0.21
CA ASP A 77 6.89 -17.71 0.37
C ASP A 77 7.50 -18.66 -0.67
N ASP A 78 6.66 -19.30 -1.50
CA ASP A 78 7.11 -20.19 -2.58
C ASP A 78 7.89 -19.47 -3.68
N LEU A 79 7.50 -18.23 -4.01
CA LEU A 79 8.22 -17.43 -5.02
C LEU A 79 9.56 -16.96 -4.47
N VAL A 80 9.58 -16.45 -3.24
CA VAL A 80 10.79 -15.99 -2.54
C VAL A 80 11.79 -17.14 -2.37
N ALA A 81 11.34 -18.36 -2.09
CA ALA A 81 12.22 -19.52 -1.96
C ALA A 81 12.90 -19.95 -3.29
N LYS A 82 12.38 -19.48 -4.44
CA LYS A 82 12.87 -19.84 -5.79
C LYS A 82 13.66 -18.73 -6.48
N SER A 83 13.65 -17.52 -5.92
CA SER A 83 14.33 -16.32 -6.45
C SER A 83 15.70 -16.12 -5.81
#